data_AF-A0A940T611-F1
#
_entry.id   AF-A0A940T611-F1
#
_cell.length_a   1.000
_cell.length_b   1.000
_cell.length_c   1.000
_cell.angle_alpha   90.00
_cell.angle_beta   90.00
_cell.angle_gamma   90.00
#
_symmetry.space_group_name_H-M   'P 1'
#
loop_
_entity.id
_entity.type
_entity.pdbx_description
1 polymer ?
#
loop_
_entity_poly.entity_id
_entity_poly.type
_entity_poly.pdbx_seq_one_letter_code
_entity_poly.pdbx_strand_id
1 'polypeptide(L)'
;MKNRLFALCIKAMIVVAVVAFASCASHRPGWKLVWKDDFNGKSIDESSWSRISKGPSDWDDMMSLRPDLAYVSDGQLVLLGKVNDHSSADTTAFVTGGVRSNGKKSFKQARFEVRAKYNNVNGFWPAIWLMPGARMTPPDYAEIDMMEHLNFENIVYQTVHSHYSLHIQKENNPPHNSTAPYNGKKLSYVKYSSKRSDSLRLYLYLCHVIDDFACLDFAALR
;
A
#
# COMPACT_ATOMS: atom_id res chain seq x y z
N MET A 1 38.30 -26.35 -37.42
CA MET A 1 38.45 -26.01 -35.98
C MET A 1 37.64 -24.79 -35.54
N LYS A 2 37.64 -23.66 -36.26
CA LYS A 2 37.02 -22.38 -35.82
C LYS A 2 35.56 -22.48 -35.34
N ASN A 3 34.71 -23.29 -35.97
CA ASN A 3 33.27 -23.34 -35.66
C ASN A 3 32.91 -24.08 -34.36
N ARG A 4 33.81 -24.91 -33.79
CA ARG A 4 33.54 -25.63 -32.52
C ARG A 4 33.75 -24.77 -31.28
N LEU A 5 34.64 -23.77 -31.33
CA LEU A 5 34.82 -22.80 -30.23
C LEU A 5 33.59 -21.90 -30.08
N PHE A 6 33.04 -21.40 -31.20
CA PHE A 6 31.89 -20.48 -31.19
C PHE A 6 30.64 -21.09 -30.53
N ALA A 7 30.35 -22.36 -30.83
CA ALA A 7 29.21 -23.08 -30.23
C ALA A 7 29.38 -23.34 -28.71
N LEU A 8 30.62 -23.42 -28.22
CA LEU A 8 30.91 -23.61 -26.79
C LEU A 8 30.66 -22.32 -26.00
N CYS A 9 31.08 -21.17 -26.55
CA CYS A 9 30.83 -19.85 -25.97
C CYS A 9 29.34 -19.53 -25.85
N ILE A 10 28.52 -19.87 -26.86
CA ILE A 10 27.06 -19.64 -26.83
C ILE A 10 26.39 -20.47 -25.73
N LYS A 11 26.77 -21.75 -25.56
CA LYS A 11 26.24 -22.57 -24.45
C LYS A 11 26.65 -22.04 -23.08
N ALA A 12 27.90 -21.58 -22.91
CA ALA A 12 28.35 -20.97 -21.66
C ALA A 12 27.58 -19.68 -21.33
N MET A 13 27.35 -18.81 -22.31
CA MET A 13 26.58 -17.57 -22.14
C MET A 13 25.12 -17.84 -21.75
N ILE A 14 24.48 -18.85 -22.34
CA ILE A 14 23.10 -19.24 -22.00
C ILE A 14 23.01 -19.78 -20.56
N VAL A 15 23.98 -20.59 -20.11
CA VAL A 15 24.00 -21.10 -18.72
C VAL A 15 24.23 -19.97 -17.70
N VAL A 16 25.13 -19.02 -17.99
CA VAL A 16 25.34 -17.84 -17.12
C VAL A 16 24.10 -16.94 -17.06
N ALA A 17 23.40 -16.74 -18.18
CA ALA A 17 22.15 -15.97 -18.20
C ALA A 17 21.02 -16.63 -17.40
N VAL A 18 20.91 -17.96 -17.41
CA VAL A 18 19.88 -18.69 -16.63
C VAL A 18 20.15 -18.62 -15.13
N VAL A 19 21.42 -18.62 -14.70
CA VAL A 19 21.77 -18.48 -13.27
C VAL A 19 21.57 -17.05 -12.73
N ALA A 20 21.65 -16.03 -13.59
CA ALA A 20 21.41 -14.63 -13.21
C ALA A 20 19.94 -14.31 -12.86
N PHE A 21 18.99 -15.19 -13.19
CA PHE A 21 17.58 -15.08 -12.78
C PHE A 21 17.28 -15.78 -11.43
N ALA A 22 18.31 -16.15 -10.66
CA ALA A 22 18.16 -16.53 -9.26
C ALA A 22 17.73 -15.32 -8.42
N SER A 23 16.41 -15.09 -8.41
CA SER A 23 15.66 -14.10 -7.64
C SER A 23 16.41 -13.56 -6.43
N CYS A 24 16.76 -12.27 -6.47
CA CYS A 24 17.21 -11.51 -5.31
C CYS A 24 16.05 -11.32 -4.32
N ALA A 25 15.55 -12.42 -3.74
CA ALA A 25 14.55 -12.38 -2.70
C ALA A 25 15.17 -11.67 -1.50
N SER A 26 14.72 -10.44 -1.23
CA SER A 26 15.32 -9.56 -0.23
C SER A 26 15.35 -10.23 1.14
N HIS A 27 16.51 -10.78 1.51
CA HIS A 27 16.61 -11.65 2.66
C HIS A 27 16.44 -10.84 3.95
N ARG A 28 15.26 -10.95 4.57
CA ARG A 28 14.95 -10.36 5.88
C ARG A 28 15.08 -11.47 6.94
N PRO A 29 16.15 -11.51 7.76
CA PRO A 29 16.34 -12.58 8.73
C PRO A 29 15.12 -12.78 9.66
N GLY A 30 14.66 -14.02 9.76
CA GLY A 30 13.47 -14.38 10.55
C GLY A 30 12.15 -13.84 10.00
N TRP A 31 12.05 -13.61 8.68
CA TRP A 31 10.81 -13.38 7.93
C TRP A 31 10.86 -14.17 6.60
N LYS A 32 9.71 -14.64 6.15
CA LYS A 32 9.52 -15.26 4.83
C LYS A 32 8.53 -14.42 4.04
N LEU A 33 8.82 -14.13 2.77
CA LEU A 33 7.84 -13.54 1.86
C LEU A 33 6.73 -14.57 1.59
N VAL A 34 5.49 -14.20 1.88
CA VAL A 34 4.30 -15.08 1.71
C VAL A 34 3.39 -14.62 0.57
N TRP A 35 3.43 -13.34 0.22
CA TRP A 35 2.67 -12.73 -0.87
C TRP A 35 3.36 -11.41 -1.26
N LYS A 36 3.19 -11.00 -2.52
CA LYS A 36 3.66 -9.73 -3.09
C LYS A 36 2.77 -9.42 -4.30
N ASP A 37 2.52 -8.14 -4.55
CA ASP A 37 2.07 -7.67 -5.86
C ASP A 37 3.00 -6.54 -6.32
N ASP A 38 3.60 -6.73 -7.48
CA ASP A 38 4.48 -5.77 -8.15
C ASP A 38 3.73 -4.96 -9.24
N PHE A 39 2.44 -5.22 -9.44
CA PHE A 39 1.61 -4.58 -10.46
C PHE A 39 2.19 -4.71 -11.89
N ASN A 40 2.86 -5.83 -12.17
CA ASN A 40 3.41 -6.16 -13.49
C ASN A 40 2.34 -6.66 -14.50
N GLY A 41 1.07 -6.76 -14.07
CA GLY A 41 -0.04 -7.14 -14.93
C GLY A 41 -0.47 -6.04 -15.90
N LYS A 42 -1.42 -6.35 -16.79
CA LYS A 42 -2.07 -5.34 -17.66
C LYS A 42 -3.26 -4.63 -16.99
N SER A 43 -3.65 -5.11 -15.82
CA SER A 43 -4.80 -4.65 -15.05
C SER A 43 -4.57 -4.97 -13.58
N ILE A 44 -5.43 -4.44 -12.72
CA ILE A 44 -5.53 -4.84 -11.31
C ILE A 44 -5.83 -6.35 -11.26
N ASP A 45 -5.11 -7.10 -10.42
CA ASP A 45 -5.40 -8.52 -10.14
C ASP A 45 -6.66 -8.62 -9.27
N GLU A 46 -7.79 -8.96 -9.90
CA GLU A 46 -9.06 -9.13 -9.20
C GLU A 46 -9.10 -10.36 -8.27
N SER A 47 -8.10 -11.25 -8.28
CA SER A 47 -7.94 -12.29 -7.26
C SER A 47 -7.30 -11.78 -5.96
N SER A 48 -6.76 -10.55 -5.99
CA SER A 48 -6.09 -9.89 -4.85
C SER A 48 -6.79 -8.61 -4.41
N TRP A 49 -7.34 -7.85 -5.34
CA TRP A 49 -7.84 -6.49 -5.10
C TRP A 49 -9.26 -6.28 -5.59
N SER A 50 -10.01 -5.42 -4.91
CA SER A 50 -11.28 -4.85 -5.34
C SER A 50 -11.16 -3.34 -5.38
N ARG A 51 -11.72 -2.68 -6.39
CA ARG A 51 -11.96 -1.23 -6.35
C ARG A 51 -12.90 -0.89 -5.19
N ILE A 52 -12.73 0.30 -4.63
CA ILE A 52 -13.59 0.82 -3.56
C ILE A 52 -14.74 1.61 -4.19
N SER A 53 -15.96 1.34 -3.75
CA SER A 53 -17.17 2.11 -4.11
C SER A 53 -17.41 3.23 -3.12
N LYS A 54 -18.11 4.28 -3.53
CA LYS A 54 -18.63 5.33 -2.63
C LYS A 54 -19.30 4.74 -1.39
N GLY A 55 -19.03 5.30 -0.22
CA GLY A 55 -19.65 4.94 1.04
C GLY A 55 -20.07 6.16 1.87
N PRO A 56 -20.37 5.97 3.17
CA PRO A 56 -20.93 6.99 4.06
C PRO A 56 -19.90 7.68 4.96
N SER A 57 -18.61 7.35 4.86
CA SER A 57 -17.54 7.87 5.73
C SER A 57 -16.68 8.89 5.00
N ASP A 58 -16.07 9.84 5.71
CA ASP A 58 -15.20 10.90 5.15
C ASP A 58 -14.03 10.40 4.29
N TRP A 59 -13.69 9.10 4.38
CA TRP A 59 -12.66 8.44 3.58
C TRP A 59 -13.22 7.74 2.31
N ASP A 60 -14.49 7.32 2.30
CA ASP A 60 -15.12 6.66 1.16
C ASP A 60 -16.23 7.48 0.48
N ASP A 61 -16.53 8.69 0.96
CA ASP A 61 -17.53 9.58 0.36
C ASP A 61 -17.15 10.10 -1.04
N MET A 62 -15.88 10.05 -1.45
CA MET A 62 -15.43 10.40 -2.82
C MET A 62 -14.99 9.19 -3.66
N MET A 63 -15.04 7.97 -3.11
CA MET A 63 -14.57 6.76 -3.80
C MET A 63 -15.44 6.40 -5.00
N SER A 64 -14.82 5.93 -6.09
CA SER A 64 -15.55 5.48 -7.27
C SER A 64 -14.95 4.24 -7.93
N LEU A 65 -15.83 3.36 -8.42
CA LEU A 65 -15.47 2.15 -9.16
C LEU A 65 -14.93 2.41 -10.58
N ARG A 66 -14.86 3.68 -10.99
CA ARG A 66 -14.41 4.13 -12.31
C ARG A 66 -13.03 3.56 -12.70
N PRO A 67 -12.87 3.01 -13.92
CA PRO A 67 -11.62 2.41 -14.35
C PRO A 67 -10.48 3.42 -14.49
N ASP A 68 -10.78 4.69 -14.81
CA ASP A 68 -9.79 5.76 -15.00
C ASP A 68 -9.22 6.32 -13.69
N LEU A 69 -9.76 5.96 -12.53
CA LEU A 69 -9.29 6.45 -11.23
C LEU A 69 -8.37 5.49 -10.48
N ALA A 70 -8.40 4.20 -10.80
CA ALA A 70 -7.47 3.21 -10.26
C ALA A 70 -7.08 2.23 -11.36
N TYR A 71 -5.80 2.09 -11.69
CA TYR A 71 -5.39 1.20 -12.78
C TYR A 71 -3.92 0.78 -12.63
N VAL A 72 -3.50 -0.17 -13.45
CA VAL A 72 -2.10 -0.59 -13.53
C VAL A 72 -1.48 0.03 -14.78
N SER A 73 -0.34 0.71 -14.62
CA SER A 73 0.50 1.23 -15.70
C SER A 73 1.96 1.10 -15.30
N ASP A 74 2.83 0.73 -16.25
CA ASP A 74 4.29 0.79 -16.09
C ASP A 74 4.85 0.10 -14.82
N GLY A 75 4.25 -1.02 -14.43
CA GLY A 75 4.64 -1.78 -13.22
C GLY A 75 4.20 -1.12 -11.90
N GLN A 76 3.11 -0.33 -11.93
CA GLN A 76 2.62 0.44 -10.79
C GLN A 76 1.09 0.43 -10.73
N LEU A 77 0.55 0.31 -9.51
CA LEU A 77 -0.82 0.74 -9.23
C LEU A 77 -0.84 2.28 -9.20
N VAL A 78 -1.64 2.86 -10.08
CA VAL A 78 -1.93 4.29 -10.11
C VAL A 78 -3.31 4.52 -9.51
N LEU A 79 -3.39 5.39 -8.50
CA LEU A 79 -4.64 5.89 -7.92
C LEU A 79 -4.71 7.40 -8.15
N LEU A 80 -5.84 7.89 -8.63
CA LEU A 80 -6.06 9.30 -8.98
C LEU A 80 -7.27 9.88 -8.24
N GLY A 81 -7.15 11.14 -7.83
CA GLY A 81 -8.27 12.02 -7.55
C GLY A 81 -8.42 13.06 -8.67
N LYS A 82 -9.65 13.41 -9.04
CA LYS A 82 -9.94 14.54 -9.95
C LYS A 82 -11.30 15.16 -9.69
N VAL A 83 -11.52 16.36 -10.24
CA VAL A 83 -12.86 16.97 -10.33
C VAL A 83 -13.81 15.98 -11.01
N ASN A 84 -15.02 15.84 -10.48
CA ASN A 84 -16.03 14.97 -11.05
C ASN A 84 -16.53 15.54 -12.39
N ASP A 85 -16.19 14.85 -13.47
CA ASP A 85 -16.54 15.18 -14.86
C ASP A 85 -17.84 14.49 -15.34
N HIS A 86 -18.56 13.80 -14.44
CA HIS A 86 -19.87 13.19 -14.71
C HIS A 86 -20.99 13.84 -13.89
N SER A 87 -22.06 14.27 -14.56
CA SER A 87 -23.38 14.55 -13.96
C SER A 87 -24.45 13.85 -14.80
N SER A 88 -25.50 13.25 -14.24
CA SER A 88 -26.50 13.90 -13.39
C SER A 88 -26.91 13.14 -12.12
N ALA A 89 -26.26 12.02 -11.80
CA ALA A 89 -26.64 11.14 -10.68
C ALA A 89 -25.71 11.21 -9.45
N ASP A 90 -24.48 11.70 -9.62
CA ASP A 90 -23.49 11.86 -8.55
C ASP A 90 -23.12 13.34 -8.44
N THR A 91 -23.44 13.98 -7.31
CA THR A 91 -23.20 15.41 -7.05
C THR A 91 -21.88 15.66 -6.31
N THR A 92 -21.03 14.64 -6.13
CA THR A 92 -19.74 14.79 -5.45
C THR A 92 -18.82 15.67 -6.31
N ALA A 93 -18.16 16.66 -5.70
CA ALA A 93 -17.32 17.63 -6.43
C ALA A 93 -16.03 17.00 -6.99
N PHE A 94 -15.51 15.98 -6.30
CA PHE A 94 -14.33 15.22 -6.69
C PHE A 94 -14.64 13.72 -6.64
N VAL A 95 -13.88 12.94 -7.40
CA VAL A 95 -13.92 11.48 -7.38
C VAL A 95 -12.51 10.93 -7.26
N THR A 96 -12.35 9.89 -6.45
CA THR A 96 -11.05 9.26 -6.17
C THR A 96 -11.06 7.76 -6.40
N GLY A 97 -9.87 7.23 -6.69
CA GLY A 97 -9.62 5.80 -6.80
C GLY A 97 -9.02 5.21 -5.53
N GLY A 98 -9.49 4.03 -5.16
CA GLY A 98 -8.92 3.22 -4.09
C GLY A 98 -9.07 1.73 -4.38
N VAL A 99 -8.22 0.92 -3.76
CA VAL A 99 -8.30 -0.55 -3.81
C VAL A 99 -8.19 -1.15 -2.42
N ARG A 100 -8.92 -2.25 -2.19
CA ARG A 100 -8.89 -3.03 -0.96
C ARG A 100 -8.72 -4.52 -1.24
N SER A 101 -8.06 -5.19 -0.31
CA SER A 101 -7.79 -6.63 -0.31
C SER A 101 -8.87 -7.46 0.43
N ASN A 102 -9.84 -6.78 1.04
CA ASN A 102 -10.92 -7.39 1.82
C ASN A 102 -11.65 -8.53 1.05
N GLY A 103 -11.84 -9.66 1.73
CA GLY A 103 -12.41 -10.88 1.15
C GLY A 103 -11.50 -11.67 0.19
N LYS A 104 -10.31 -11.15 -0.15
CA LYS A 104 -9.39 -11.74 -1.14
C LYS A 104 -8.05 -12.14 -0.55
N LYS A 105 -7.41 -11.25 0.22
CA LYS A 105 -6.18 -11.53 0.98
C LYS A 105 -6.36 -11.06 2.42
N SER A 106 -5.83 -11.81 3.36
CA SER A 106 -5.82 -11.47 4.79
C SER A 106 -4.66 -12.20 5.44
N PHE A 107 -3.96 -11.54 6.36
CA PHE A 107 -2.74 -12.05 6.98
C PHE A 107 -2.78 -11.82 8.48
N LYS A 108 -2.20 -12.74 9.25
CA LYS A 108 -2.08 -12.66 10.72
C LYS A 108 -0.59 -12.66 11.08
N GLN A 109 -0.20 -11.84 12.07
CA GLN A 109 1.18 -11.75 12.57
C GLN A 109 2.21 -11.50 11.44
N ALA A 110 1.85 -10.62 10.52
CA ALA A 110 2.59 -10.34 9.31
C ALA A 110 3.54 -9.13 9.45
N ARG A 111 4.42 -9.01 8.45
CA ARG A 111 5.10 -7.76 8.11
C ARG A 111 4.53 -7.26 6.81
N PHE A 112 3.96 -6.06 6.82
CA PHE A 112 3.55 -5.38 5.60
C PHE A 112 4.62 -4.36 5.25
N GLU A 113 5.02 -4.31 3.99
CA GLU A 113 5.85 -3.23 3.42
C GLU A 113 5.10 -2.69 2.20
N VAL A 114 5.19 -1.39 1.93
CA VAL A 114 4.71 -0.78 0.67
C VAL A 114 5.60 0.39 0.32
N ARG A 115 5.83 0.58 -0.97
CA ARG A 115 6.56 1.71 -1.54
C ARG A 115 5.59 2.53 -2.38
N ALA A 116 5.26 3.74 -1.95
CA ALA A 116 4.31 4.62 -2.64
C ALA A 116 4.93 5.99 -2.93
N LYS A 117 4.48 6.63 -4.02
CA LYS A 117 4.74 8.04 -4.31
C LYS A 117 3.40 8.71 -4.61
N TYR A 118 3.19 9.88 -4.02
CA TYR A 118 2.05 10.76 -4.27
C TYR A 118 2.55 12.13 -4.75
N ASN A 119 1.63 12.94 -5.27
CA ASN A 119 1.85 14.35 -5.58
C ASN A 119 0.88 15.15 -4.68
N ASN A 120 1.37 16.21 -4.04
CA ASN A 120 0.59 16.99 -3.08
C ASN A 120 -0.35 17.96 -3.81
N VAL A 121 -1.62 18.01 -3.39
CA VAL A 121 -2.66 18.95 -3.84
C VAL A 121 -3.40 19.47 -2.60
N ASN A 122 -4.10 20.61 -2.70
CA ASN A 122 -4.89 21.16 -1.58
C ASN A 122 -6.21 20.40 -1.44
N GLY A 123 -6.48 19.82 -0.27
CA GLY A 123 -7.29 18.61 -0.24
C GLY A 123 -6.57 17.54 -1.07
N PHE A 124 -5.52 16.97 -0.48
CA PHE A 124 -5.10 15.61 -0.84
C PHE A 124 -4.68 14.84 0.42
N TRP A 125 -5.29 13.68 0.64
CA TRP A 125 -5.07 12.82 1.81
C TRP A 125 -4.84 11.36 1.38
N PRO A 126 -3.68 11.03 0.76
CA PRO A 126 -3.40 9.65 0.42
C PRO A 126 -3.19 8.84 1.71
N ALA A 127 -3.94 7.75 1.84
CA ALA A 127 -3.93 6.87 3.00
C ALA A 127 -3.61 5.43 2.61
N ILE A 128 -2.86 4.77 3.49
CA ILE A 128 -2.39 3.40 3.33
C ILE A 128 -2.55 2.72 4.69
N TRP A 129 -3.49 1.79 4.78
CA TRP A 129 -4.05 1.34 6.06
C TRP A 129 -4.45 -0.15 6.04
N LEU A 130 -4.79 -0.69 7.20
CA LEU A 130 -5.16 -2.10 7.38
C LEU A 130 -6.41 -2.22 8.23
N MET A 131 -7.37 -2.99 7.70
CA MET A 131 -8.56 -3.41 8.43
C MET A 131 -8.58 -4.91 8.74
N PRO A 132 -9.26 -5.31 9.83
CA PRO A 132 -9.59 -6.70 10.10
C PRO A 132 -10.30 -7.37 8.92
N GLY A 133 -9.89 -8.61 8.61
CA GLY A 133 -10.42 -9.34 7.44
C GLY A 133 -11.91 -9.72 7.54
N ALA A 134 -12.47 -9.70 8.75
CA ALA A 134 -13.90 -9.84 9.01
C ALA A 134 -14.46 -8.49 9.48
N ARG A 135 -15.71 -8.17 9.10
CA ARG A 135 -16.39 -6.97 9.58
C ARG A 135 -16.53 -7.03 11.10
N MET A 136 -15.90 -6.11 11.81
CA MET A 136 -16.05 -5.96 13.25
C MET A 136 -17.11 -4.89 13.56
N THR A 137 -17.84 -5.10 14.65
CA THR A 137 -18.81 -4.15 15.20
C THR A 137 -18.29 -3.66 16.56
N PRO A 138 -18.52 -2.40 16.97
CA PRO A 138 -18.16 -1.94 18.31
C PRO A 138 -18.65 -2.92 19.39
N PRO A 139 -17.84 -3.28 20.39
CA PRO A 139 -16.54 -2.69 20.76
C PRO A 139 -15.32 -3.25 19.99
N ASP A 140 -15.50 -4.16 19.04
CA ASP A 140 -14.38 -4.85 18.39
C ASP A 140 -13.68 -4.03 17.29
N TYR A 141 -13.71 -2.69 17.34
CA TYR A 141 -13.03 -1.85 16.34
C TYR A 141 -11.52 -1.96 16.46
N ALA A 142 -10.84 -2.17 15.32
CA ALA A 142 -9.40 -2.11 15.19
C ALA A 142 -9.04 -1.66 13.77
N GLU A 143 -8.07 -0.76 13.65
CA GLU A 143 -7.62 -0.15 12.40
C GLU A 143 -6.17 0.34 12.59
N ILE A 144 -5.39 0.26 11.52
CA ILE A 144 -3.94 0.52 11.57
C ILE A 144 -3.51 1.29 10.33
N ASP A 145 -3.30 2.58 10.52
CA ASP A 145 -2.97 3.54 9.48
C ASP A 145 -1.47 3.59 9.39
N MET A 146 -0.95 2.89 8.39
CA MET A 146 0.47 2.76 8.20
C MET A 146 1.07 4.05 7.67
N MET A 147 0.35 4.78 6.82
CA MET A 147 0.72 6.11 6.35
C MET A 147 -0.53 6.90 5.99
N GLU A 148 -0.64 8.09 6.56
CA GLU A 148 -1.56 9.14 6.12
C GLU A 148 -0.74 10.40 5.88
N HIS A 149 -0.95 11.06 4.75
CA HIS A 149 -0.33 12.35 4.44
C HIS A 149 -1.43 13.39 4.27
N LEU A 150 -1.23 14.62 4.76
CA LEU A 150 -2.22 15.69 4.64
C LEU A 150 -1.70 16.86 3.80
N ASN A 151 -2.42 17.20 2.73
CA ASN A 151 -2.25 18.39 1.91
C ASN A 151 -0.80 18.59 1.41
N PHE A 152 -0.08 19.53 2.01
CA PHE A 152 1.31 19.88 1.70
C PHE A 152 2.26 19.70 2.89
N GLU A 153 1.85 18.96 3.91
CA GLU A 153 2.64 18.82 5.12
C GLU A 153 3.97 18.11 4.88
N ASN A 154 4.97 18.47 5.68
CA ASN A 154 6.29 17.85 5.69
C ASN A 154 6.38 16.74 6.75
N ILE A 155 5.25 16.06 7.02
CA ILE A 155 5.12 14.90 7.89
C ILE A 155 4.11 13.93 7.29
N VAL A 156 4.18 12.65 7.68
CA VAL A 156 3.08 11.68 7.60
C VAL A 156 2.70 11.21 8.99
N TYR A 157 1.44 10.85 9.16
CA TYR A 157 0.90 10.23 10.37
C TYR A 157 0.95 8.72 10.25
N GLN A 158 1.12 8.05 11.39
CA GLN A 158 0.93 6.62 11.56
C GLN A 158 0.06 6.41 12.79
N THR A 159 -1.10 5.78 12.63
CA THR A 159 -2.17 5.79 13.63
C THR A 159 -2.64 4.37 13.95
N VAL A 160 -3.15 4.18 15.16
CA VAL A 160 -3.85 2.97 15.58
C VAL A 160 -5.20 3.40 16.17
N HIS A 161 -6.26 2.98 15.49
CA HIS A 161 -7.62 3.16 15.97
C HIS A 161 -8.14 1.87 16.59
N SER A 162 -8.80 2.01 17.73
CA SER A 162 -9.38 0.90 18.51
C SER A 162 -10.54 1.42 19.34
N HIS A 163 -11.34 0.54 19.93
CA HIS A 163 -12.35 1.00 20.91
C HIS A 163 -11.74 1.78 22.09
N TYR A 164 -10.50 1.47 22.50
CA TYR A 164 -9.80 2.22 23.56
C TYR A 164 -9.49 3.66 23.15
N SER A 165 -8.98 3.89 21.93
CA SER A 165 -8.70 5.23 21.42
C SER A 165 -9.97 5.97 20.96
N LEU A 166 -10.82 5.36 20.13
CA LEU A 166 -11.98 6.03 19.52
C LEU A 166 -13.21 6.17 20.44
N HIS A 167 -13.52 5.15 21.24
CA HIS A 167 -14.79 5.10 22.00
C HIS A 167 -14.60 5.41 23.49
N ILE A 168 -13.48 4.98 24.10
CA ILE A 168 -13.11 5.34 25.49
C ILE A 168 -12.29 6.66 25.52
N GLN A 169 -11.86 7.17 24.36
CA GLN A 169 -11.12 8.44 24.22
C GLN A 169 -9.82 8.47 25.05
N LYS A 170 -9.08 7.34 25.02
CA LYS A 170 -7.78 7.18 25.71
C LYS A 170 -6.64 7.13 24.71
N GLU A 171 -6.42 8.26 24.07
CA GLU A 171 -5.47 8.43 22.95
C GLU A 171 -4.01 8.57 23.37
N ASN A 172 -3.75 9.02 24.60
CA ASN A 172 -2.42 9.48 25.04
C ASN A 172 -1.68 8.53 26.00
N ASN A 173 -2.31 7.42 26.43
CA ASN A 173 -1.67 6.46 27.33
C ASN A 173 -2.18 5.01 27.09
N PRO A 174 -1.47 4.20 26.27
CA PRO A 174 -0.32 4.59 25.45
C PRO A 174 -0.72 5.58 24.33
N PRO A 175 0.22 6.39 23.80
CA PRO A 175 -0.01 7.17 22.59
C PRO A 175 -0.43 6.27 21.43
N HIS A 176 -1.55 6.61 20.78
CA HIS A 176 -2.12 5.81 19.69
C HIS A 176 -1.64 6.23 18.28
N ASN A 177 -0.93 7.36 18.16
CA ASN A 177 -0.39 7.87 16.90
C ASN A 177 1.07 8.31 17.04
N SER A 178 1.75 8.47 15.91
CA SER A 178 3.06 9.11 15.80
C SER A 178 3.21 9.75 14.42
N THR A 179 4.16 10.66 14.26
CA THR A 179 4.46 11.30 12.98
C THR A 179 5.92 11.09 12.59
N ALA A 180 6.17 11.08 11.28
CA ALA A 180 7.51 10.99 10.72
C ALA A 180 7.68 12.04 9.60
N PRO A 181 8.87 12.66 9.45
CA PRO A 181 9.09 13.70 8.43
C PRO A 181 8.79 13.23 7.00
N TYR A 182 8.38 14.14 6.14
CA TYR A 182 8.22 13.94 4.70
C TYR A 182 8.84 15.13 3.96
N ASN A 183 9.60 14.89 2.90
CA ASN A 183 10.42 15.93 2.24
C ASN A 183 9.99 16.22 0.80
N GLY A 184 8.78 15.82 0.40
CA GLY A 184 8.24 15.99 -0.95
C GLY A 184 8.98 15.23 -2.06
N LYS A 185 9.98 14.40 -1.73
CA LYS A 185 10.87 13.77 -2.72
C LYS A 185 10.97 12.25 -2.53
N LYS A 186 10.13 11.54 -3.31
CA LYS A 186 10.16 10.08 -3.61
C LYS A 186 9.77 9.14 -2.47
N LEU A 187 8.95 8.15 -2.84
CA LEU A 187 9.00 6.75 -2.39
C LEU A 187 9.08 6.53 -0.87
N SER A 188 7.95 6.73 -0.19
CA SER A 188 7.78 6.33 1.22
C SER A 188 7.76 4.80 1.31
N TYR A 189 8.71 4.18 2.02
CA TYR A 189 8.60 2.77 2.42
C TYR A 189 7.91 2.70 3.77
N VAL A 190 6.66 2.27 3.74
CA VAL A 190 5.82 2.14 4.92
C VAL A 190 5.89 0.71 5.41
N LYS A 191 6.31 0.49 6.67
CA LYS A 191 6.49 -0.85 7.22
C LYS A 191 5.75 -1.05 8.53
N TYR A 192 5.03 -2.15 8.60
CA TYR A 192 4.41 -2.67 9.81
C TYR A 192 5.06 -4.01 10.16
N SER A 193 5.15 -4.32 11.44
CA SER A 193 5.37 -5.70 11.86
C SER A 193 4.79 -6.02 13.24
N SER A 194 4.02 -7.10 13.33
CA SER A 194 3.70 -7.75 14.59
C SER A 194 4.44 -9.10 14.66
N LYS A 195 5.43 -9.21 15.56
CA LYS A 195 6.13 -10.48 15.88
C LYS A 195 5.59 -11.17 17.13
N ARG A 196 4.70 -10.52 17.88
CA ARG A 196 4.16 -10.97 19.16
C ARG A 196 2.70 -10.56 19.23
N SER A 197 1.87 -11.37 19.89
CA SER A 197 0.45 -11.06 20.13
C SER A 197 0.22 -9.88 21.10
N ASP A 198 1.28 -9.42 21.77
CA ASP A 198 1.22 -8.41 22.84
C ASP A 198 1.65 -7.00 22.40
N SER A 199 2.13 -6.82 21.17
CA SER A 199 2.75 -5.56 20.76
C SER A 199 2.69 -5.28 19.26
N LEU A 200 2.38 -4.03 18.94
CA LEU A 200 2.43 -3.47 17.59
C LEU A 200 3.72 -2.67 17.39
N ARG A 201 4.28 -2.69 16.18
CA ARG A 201 5.37 -1.80 15.80
C ARG A 201 5.19 -1.28 14.38
N LEU A 202 4.95 0.01 14.28
CA LEU A 202 4.94 0.80 13.05
C LEU A 202 6.33 1.39 12.83
N TYR A 203 6.78 1.40 11.58
CA TYR A 203 8.07 1.97 11.18
C TYR A 203 7.93 2.61 9.80
N LEU A 204 8.11 3.93 9.69
CA LEU A 204 8.36 4.55 8.39
C LEU A 204 9.87 4.52 8.08
N TYR A 205 10.23 4.09 6.86
CA TYR A 205 11.57 4.20 6.33
C TYR A 205 11.56 5.06 5.05
N LEU A 206 12.18 6.22 5.10
CA LEU A 206 12.39 7.08 3.93
C LEU A 206 13.73 6.72 3.29
N CYS A 207 13.79 5.54 2.68
CA CYS A 207 15.02 5.02 2.11
C CYS A 207 15.38 5.70 0.78
N HIS A 208 16.53 6.37 0.74
CA HIS A 208 17.30 6.49 -0.50
C HIS A 208 17.81 5.09 -0.88
N VAL A 209 17.06 4.41 -1.77
CA VAL A 209 17.43 3.15 -2.46
C VAL A 209 17.71 1.93 -1.56
N ILE A 210 16.68 1.09 -1.32
CA ILE A 210 16.83 -0.36 -1.04
C ILE A 210 15.64 -1.10 -1.68
N ASP A 211 15.88 -2.27 -2.27
CA ASP A 211 14.88 -3.00 -3.05
C ASP A 211 13.79 -3.75 -2.24
N ASP A 212 12.62 -3.84 -2.89
CA ASP A 212 11.46 -4.75 -2.73
C ASP A 212 10.33 -4.58 -1.66
N PHE A 213 9.11 -5.01 -2.10
CA PHE A 213 7.72 -4.70 -1.64
C PHE A 213 6.93 -5.98 -1.17
N ALA A 214 5.59 -6.10 -0.96
CA ALA A 214 4.36 -5.25 -1.03
C ALA A 214 3.13 -5.95 -0.33
N CYS A 215 2.32 -5.28 0.54
CA CYS A 215 0.82 -5.47 0.70
C CYS A 215 0.17 -4.46 1.67
N LEU A 216 -0.86 -3.67 1.27
CA LEU A 216 -1.71 -2.78 2.11
C LEU A 216 -3.06 -2.44 1.43
N ASP A 217 -4.08 -1.96 2.15
CA ASP A 217 -5.21 -1.27 1.49
C ASP A 217 -4.80 0.18 1.16
N PHE A 218 -5.24 0.69 0.01
CA PHE A 218 -4.81 2.00 -0.52
C PHE A 218 -5.99 2.87 -0.92
N ALA A 219 -5.94 4.13 -0.51
CA ALA A 219 -6.95 5.11 -0.82
C ALA A 219 -6.31 6.47 -1.16
N ALA A 220 -6.75 7.09 -2.26
CA ALA A 220 -6.65 8.53 -2.41
C ALA A 220 -7.85 9.15 -1.69
N LEU A 221 -7.65 9.64 -0.45
CA LEU A 221 -8.66 10.42 0.26
C LEU A 221 -8.48 11.90 -0.06
N ARG A 222 -9.51 12.68 0.28
CA ARG A 222 -9.67 14.14 0.14
C ARG A 222 -8.43 14.85 -0.39
#